data_AF-A0A1B9L5L8-F1
#
_entry.id   AF-A0A1B9L5L8-F1
#
_cell.length_a   1.000
_cell.length_b   1.000
_cell.length_c   1.000
_cell.angle_alpha   90.00
_cell.angle_beta   90.00
_cell.angle_gamma   90.00
#
_symmetry.space_group_name_H-M   'P 1'
#
loop_
_entity.id
_entity.type
_entity.pdbx_description
1 polymer ?
#
loop_
_entity_poly.entity_id
_entity_poly.type
_entity_poly.pdbx_seq_one_letter_code
_entity_poly.pdbx_strand_id
1 'polypeptide(L)'
;MSTVTANSIKGNAPIFISNFSENNLGFTVRDTFYSEQLNNIPTFFDKNLTLNDFIIKIPTIDELKLSPTKNYYDEDGDKGKTSEQGTFSFGSINFKWFDNAEQEIEKSQYNKAIGCGSGFQMPLKLAITLSDVQVHSEYGVPKDSESSHLTKIYQINTDSAICFAKPNQMIVNNNQTWGSPYHFTQNGKTDCALIGYENIDSSVIDPNRGSKGWNKPGTEYRDSLCGGGYDHSVFDPINGFYASANPKFPTTGFPGAQFQLLMTGAQTDWTYSVNATPTGSVTVDKNGMVFLNSKPNGSVTISAKFKPNQNIVHTYTFNPTKTWVVPQGEVLYSFEQAKVACHGEQNLPTRAEMSNSPNASATWIENPLTWDLFTRAINQGLLSEWGMADDINYPNSRWSHKYYWFFSSDVFPQAHLHPELSNRYAIDAWIGQIQVWGKEQQLHAVCKE
;
A
#
# COMPACT_ATOMS: atom_id res chain seq x y z
N MET A 1 17.27 83.91 28.17
CA MET A 1 17.07 82.45 28.12
C MET A 1 17.59 81.98 26.78
N SER A 2 18.62 81.15 26.75
CA SER A 2 19.14 80.55 25.51
C SER A 2 18.53 79.16 25.39
N THR A 3 17.72 78.94 24.36
CA THR A 3 17.19 77.64 23.96
C THR A 3 18.31 76.87 23.26
N VAL A 4 18.79 75.80 23.89
CA VAL A 4 19.71 74.85 23.25
C VAL A 4 18.86 73.85 22.48
N THR A 5 18.88 73.93 21.16
CA THR A 5 18.37 72.87 20.28
C THR A 5 19.30 71.67 20.41
N ALA A 6 18.84 70.59 21.04
CA ALA A 6 19.54 69.31 21.02
C ALA A 6 19.46 68.73 19.61
N ASN A 7 20.57 68.74 18.87
CA ASN A 7 20.72 67.89 17.70
C ASN A 7 20.75 66.44 18.19
N SER A 8 19.67 65.67 18.00
CA SER A 8 19.74 64.23 18.24
C SER A 8 20.62 63.62 17.15
N ILE A 9 21.78 63.08 17.54
CA ILE A 9 22.55 62.22 16.65
C ILE A 9 21.68 60.99 16.41
N LYS A 10 21.23 60.81 15.17
CA LYS A 10 20.47 59.63 14.76
C LYS A 10 21.50 58.60 14.29
N GLY A 11 21.71 57.56 15.10
CA GLY A 11 22.55 56.43 14.73
C GLY A 11 21.81 55.46 13.80
N ASN A 12 22.55 54.47 13.32
CA ASN A 12 22.06 53.37 12.51
C ASN A 12 21.73 52.17 13.41
N ALA A 13 20.74 51.38 13.02
CA ALA A 13 20.43 50.15 13.73
C ALA A 13 21.46 49.07 13.35
N PRO A 14 21.84 48.17 14.28
CA PRO A 14 22.69 47.05 13.93
C PRO A 14 21.98 46.12 12.94
N ILE A 15 22.76 45.39 12.16
CA ILE A 15 22.29 44.49 11.10
C ILE A 15 22.74 43.07 11.41
N PHE A 16 21.78 42.13 11.37
CA PHE A 16 22.09 40.71 11.41
C PHE A 16 22.60 40.25 10.04
N ILE A 17 23.74 39.55 10.04
CA ILE A 17 24.30 38.91 8.84
C ILE A 17 24.21 37.41 9.02
N SER A 18 23.47 36.71 8.14
CA SER A 18 23.35 35.25 8.26
C SER A 18 24.71 34.55 8.12
N ASN A 19 25.52 34.94 7.13
CA ASN A 19 26.81 34.30 6.84
C ASN A 19 26.73 32.76 6.82
N PHE A 20 25.73 32.22 6.12
CA PHE A 20 25.43 30.79 6.01
C PHE A 20 25.02 30.08 7.31
N SER A 21 24.58 30.82 8.33
CA SER A 21 24.14 30.22 9.60
C SER A 21 22.91 29.32 9.43
N GLU A 22 22.10 29.56 8.39
CA GLU A 22 20.99 28.68 8.02
C GLU A 22 21.44 27.23 7.73
N ASN A 23 22.70 27.01 7.31
CA ASN A 23 23.22 25.66 7.06
C ASN A 23 23.42 24.83 8.33
N ASN A 24 23.37 25.46 9.50
CA ASN A 24 23.37 24.77 10.79
C ASN A 24 21.96 24.34 11.23
N LEU A 25 20.89 24.88 10.65
CA LEU A 25 19.53 24.41 10.90
C LEU A 25 19.40 22.98 10.39
N GLY A 26 18.92 22.05 11.21
CA GLY A 26 18.91 20.64 10.86
C GLY A 26 17.80 19.86 11.53
N PHE A 27 17.86 18.54 11.39
CA PHE A 27 16.87 17.62 11.95
C PHE A 27 17.56 16.34 12.45
N THR A 28 16.93 15.66 13.40
CA THR A 28 17.40 14.38 13.92
C THR A 28 16.51 13.25 13.41
N VAL A 29 17.11 12.17 12.90
CA VAL A 29 16.43 10.92 12.56
C VAL A 29 17.21 9.77 13.20
N ARG A 30 16.54 8.90 13.97
CA ARG A 30 17.17 7.75 14.67
C ARG A 30 18.46 8.14 15.41
N ASP A 31 18.37 9.18 16.25
CA ASP A 31 19.48 9.73 17.05
C ASP A 31 20.67 10.34 16.28
N THR A 32 20.60 10.41 14.95
CA THR A 32 21.62 11.08 14.13
C THR A 32 21.11 12.46 13.71
N PHE A 33 21.87 13.51 14.02
CA PHE A 33 21.57 14.88 13.58
C PHE A 33 22.15 15.15 12.19
N TYR A 34 21.33 15.73 11.32
CA TYR A 34 21.62 16.02 9.93
C TYR A 34 21.56 17.52 9.65
N SER A 35 22.59 18.05 9.00
CA SER A 35 22.59 19.43 8.49
C SER A 35 23.53 19.61 7.30
N GLU A 36 23.30 20.65 6.50
CA GLU A 36 24.18 21.01 5.39
C GLU A 36 25.61 21.28 5.87
N GLN A 37 25.76 21.96 7.02
CA GLN A 37 27.07 22.28 7.57
C GLN A 37 27.92 21.05 7.88
N LEU A 38 27.28 19.94 8.26
CA LEU A 38 27.96 18.67 8.55
C LEU A 38 28.23 17.85 7.29
N ASN A 39 27.65 18.23 6.14
CA ASN A 39 27.73 17.50 4.88
C ASN A 39 27.44 16.01 5.06
N ASN A 40 26.42 15.68 5.86
CA ASN A 40 26.09 14.32 6.27
C ASN A 40 24.69 13.86 5.81
N ILE A 41 24.06 14.62 4.90
CA ILE A 41 22.75 14.24 4.34
C ILE A 41 22.92 13.00 3.45
N PRO A 42 22.27 11.87 3.76
CA PRO A 42 22.38 10.68 2.94
C PRO A 42 21.68 10.88 1.60
N THR A 43 22.11 10.13 0.57
CA THR A 43 21.45 10.16 -0.73
C THR A 43 20.00 9.67 -0.66
N PHE A 44 19.74 8.67 0.20
CA PHE A 44 18.42 8.08 0.42
C PHE A 44 18.17 7.83 1.91
N PHE A 45 16.95 8.14 2.36
CA PHE A 45 16.44 7.76 3.67
C PHE A 45 15.66 6.45 3.59
N ASP A 46 15.58 5.75 4.72
CA ASP A 46 14.79 4.53 4.86
C ASP A 46 13.32 4.81 4.52
N LYS A 47 12.80 4.03 3.57
CA LYS A 47 11.45 4.15 3.01
C LYS A 47 10.33 3.92 4.05
N ASN A 48 10.65 3.29 5.19
CA ASN A 48 9.71 3.02 6.28
C ASN A 48 9.60 4.18 7.28
N LEU A 49 10.44 5.21 7.17
CA LEU A 49 10.29 6.41 7.99
C LEU A 49 8.99 7.14 7.65
N THR A 50 8.52 7.93 8.59
CA THR A 50 7.39 8.84 8.49
C THR A 50 7.90 10.28 8.57
N LEU A 51 7.08 11.26 8.20
CA LEU A 51 7.48 12.68 8.32
C LEU A 51 7.73 13.09 9.78
N ASN A 52 7.05 12.43 10.73
CA ASN A 52 7.25 12.64 12.17
C ASN A 52 8.59 12.12 12.69
N ASP A 53 9.28 11.24 11.95
CA ASP A 53 10.59 10.73 12.39
C ASP A 53 11.72 11.75 12.23
N PHE A 54 11.46 12.87 11.53
CA PHE A 54 12.38 13.99 11.36
C PHE A 54 12.11 15.02 12.45
N ILE A 55 12.92 14.99 13.50
CA ILE A 55 12.73 15.83 14.68
C ILE A 55 13.52 17.14 14.54
N ILE A 56 12.81 18.27 14.55
CA ILE A 56 13.39 19.62 14.48
C ILE A 56 13.31 20.25 15.87
N LYS A 57 14.42 20.84 16.34
CA LYS A 57 14.51 21.53 17.63
C LYS A 57 15.07 22.94 17.42
N ILE A 58 14.69 23.87 18.31
CA ILE A 58 15.25 25.22 18.34
C ILE A 58 16.76 25.07 18.64
N PRO A 59 17.66 25.54 17.78
CA PRO A 59 19.09 25.45 18.01
C PRO A 59 19.54 26.48 19.04
N THR A 60 20.67 26.22 19.67
CA THR A 60 21.40 27.20 20.49
C THR A 60 22.22 28.15 19.61
N ILE A 61 22.67 29.26 20.20
CA ILE A 61 23.58 30.22 19.54
C ILE A 61 24.86 29.51 19.07
N ASP A 62 25.40 28.61 19.90
CA ASP A 62 26.62 27.85 19.61
C ASP A 62 26.42 26.85 18.45
N GLU A 63 25.27 26.16 18.41
CA GLU A 63 24.92 25.24 17.32
C GLU A 63 24.75 25.98 15.99
N LEU A 64 24.19 27.19 16.01
CA LEU A 64 24.13 28.08 14.84
C LEU A 64 25.48 28.71 14.47
N LYS A 65 26.50 28.57 15.32
CA LYS A 65 27.84 29.18 15.17
C LYS A 65 27.79 30.71 15.00
N LEU A 66 26.83 31.37 15.64
CA LEU A 66 26.71 32.82 15.58
C LEU A 66 27.86 33.49 16.34
N SER A 67 28.49 34.48 15.72
CA SER A 67 29.59 35.24 16.33
C SER A 67 29.41 36.74 16.07
N PRO A 68 29.64 37.62 17.06
CA PRO A 68 29.60 39.07 16.85
C PRO A 68 30.60 39.56 15.79
N THR A 69 31.63 38.78 15.46
CA THR A 69 32.61 39.14 14.41
C THR A 69 32.15 38.80 12.99
N LYS A 70 31.13 37.96 12.85
CA LYS A 70 30.69 37.39 11.56
C LYS A 70 29.23 37.70 11.24
N ASN A 71 28.40 37.82 12.28
CA ASN A 71 26.94 37.86 12.17
C ASN A 71 26.34 39.18 12.67
N TYR A 72 27.17 40.12 13.09
CA TYR A 72 26.78 41.44 13.56
C TYR A 72 27.55 42.49 12.76
N TYR A 73 26.84 43.51 12.31
CA TYR A 73 27.42 44.70 11.71
C TYR A 73 26.70 45.93 12.21
N ASP A 74 27.45 46.98 12.50
CA ASP A 74 26.94 48.27 12.90
C ASP A 74 27.75 49.35 12.18
N GLU A 75 27.06 50.25 11.48
CA GLU A 75 27.71 51.28 10.65
C GLU A 75 28.43 52.32 11.50
N ASP A 76 27.95 52.56 12.72
CA ASP A 76 28.51 53.55 13.65
C ASP A 76 29.69 52.96 14.46
N GLY A 77 29.95 51.66 14.31
CA GLY A 77 31.04 50.94 14.96
C GLY A 77 30.71 50.50 16.38
N ASP A 78 29.43 50.50 16.77
CA ASP A 78 29.02 49.99 18.06
C ASP A 78 29.27 48.49 18.17
N LYS A 79 29.49 48.03 19.40
CA LYS A 79 29.73 46.61 19.69
C LYS A 79 28.42 45.91 19.99
N GLY A 80 28.34 44.64 19.59
CA GLY A 80 27.29 43.73 20.03
C GLY A 80 27.21 43.65 21.55
N LYS A 81 25.99 43.55 22.06
CA LYS A 81 25.65 43.49 23.48
C LYS A 81 26.33 42.29 24.16
N THR A 82 26.94 42.52 25.31
CA THR A 82 27.69 41.49 26.08
C THR A 82 27.05 41.12 27.42
N SER A 83 26.00 41.83 27.83
CA SER A 83 25.22 41.58 29.04
C SER A 83 24.29 40.34 28.93
N GLU A 84 23.55 39.99 29.98
CA GLU A 84 22.83 38.71 30.18
C GLU A 84 21.95 38.18 29.03
N GLN A 85 21.54 39.01 28.06
CA GLN A 85 20.75 38.60 26.89
C GLN A 85 21.59 38.31 25.64
N GLY A 86 22.91 38.55 25.70
CA GLY A 86 23.84 38.34 24.60
C GLY A 86 23.61 39.26 23.39
N THR A 87 24.43 39.06 22.36
CA THR A 87 24.34 39.82 21.10
C THR A 87 23.20 39.33 20.21
N PHE A 88 22.76 38.09 20.36
CA PHE A 88 21.79 37.43 19.47
C PHE A 88 20.56 36.96 20.23
N SER A 89 19.40 37.15 19.62
CA SER A 89 18.17 36.49 20.04
C SER A 89 17.41 35.97 18.83
N PHE A 90 16.58 34.95 19.05
CA PHE A 90 15.69 34.38 18.04
C PHE A 90 14.47 33.78 18.71
N GLY A 91 13.36 33.78 17.97
CA GLY A 91 12.06 33.34 18.45
C GLY A 91 11.81 31.85 18.20
N SER A 92 10.67 31.56 17.60
CA SER A 92 10.22 30.19 17.36
C SER A 92 10.88 29.54 16.14
N ILE A 93 11.01 28.21 16.18
CA ILE A 93 11.31 27.40 15.00
C ILE A 93 10.03 26.79 14.46
N ASN A 94 9.86 26.88 13.14
CA ASN A 94 8.75 26.27 12.42
C ASN A 94 9.30 25.41 11.28
N PHE A 95 8.56 24.38 10.89
CA PHE A 95 8.89 23.58 9.72
C PHE A 95 7.66 23.18 8.93
N LYS A 96 7.86 22.99 7.64
CA LYS A 96 6.84 22.58 6.68
C LYS A 96 7.40 21.54 5.73
N TRP A 97 6.54 20.60 5.36
CA TRP A 97 6.83 19.58 4.35
C TRP A 97 6.10 19.92 3.06
N PHE A 98 6.78 19.72 1.94
CA PHE A 98 6.21 19.84 0.61
C PHE A 98 6.56 18.60 -0.21
N ASP A 99 5.68 18.23 -1.13
CA ASP A 99 6.01 17.25 -2.16
C ASP A 99 6.74 17.91 -3.35
N ASN A 100 7.08 17.10 -4.35
CA ASN A 100 7.76 17.60 -5.55
C ASN A 100 6.86 18.45 -6.48
N ALA A 101 5.54 18.46 -6.27
CA ALA A 101 4.60 19.39 -6.91
C ALA A 101 4.50 20.73 -6.16
N GLU A 102 5.31 20.94 -5.11
CA GLU A 102 5.29 22.12 -4.25
C GLU A 102 4.01 22.26 -3.43
N GLN A 103 3.25 21.17 -3.28
CA GLN A 103 2.08 21.12 -2.41
C GLN A 103 2.52 20.90 -0.96
N GLU A 104 2.07 21.77 -0.05
CA GLU A 104 2.29 21.59 1.39
C GLU A 104 1.58 20.32 1.87
N ILE A 105 2.32 19.43 2.54
CA ILE A 105 1.79 18.19 3.11
C ILE A 105 1.14 18.51 4.45
N GLU A 106 -0.13 18.15 4.60
CA GLU A 106 -0.88 18.38 5.83
C GLU A 106 -0.34 17.54 6.99
N LYS A 107 -0.38 18.11 8.21
CA LYS A 107 0.03 17.41 9.44
C LYS A 107 -0.74 16.11 9.68
N SER A 108 -1.98 16.01 9.19
CA SER A 108 -2.82 14.79 9.24
C SER A 108 -2.16 13.59 8.54
N GLN A 109 -1.18 13.83 7.65
CA GLN A 109 -0.49 12.82 6.86
C GLN A 109 0.91 12.50 7.38
N TYR A 110 1.38 13.11 8.47
CA TYR A 110 2.78 12.98 8.91
C TYR A 110 3.13 11.60 9.47
N ASN A 111 2.12 10.81 9.85
CA ASN A 111 2.27 9.42 10.27
C ASN A 111 2.35 8.44 9.09
N LYS A 112 2.14 8.89 7.85
CA LYS A 112 2.30 8.04 6.67
C LYS A 112 3.79 7.80 6.42
N ALA A 113 4.12 6.57 6.05
CA ALA A 113 5.46 6.25 5.59
C ALA A 113 5.79 7.11 4.36
N ILE A 114 7.04 7.58 4.23
CA ILE A 114 7.50 8.40 3.10
C ILE A 114 7.76 7.57 1.84
N GLY A 115 7.94 6.25 2.01
CA GLY A 115 8.29 5.32 0.94
C GLY A 115 7.11 4.66 0.24
N CYS A 116 6.98 3.34 0.44
CA CYS A 116 6.05 2.48 -0.28
C CYS A 116 4.59 2.89 -0.09
N GLY A 117 3.86 3.17 -1.18
CA GLY A 117 2.45 3.52 -1.10
C GLY A 117 2.16 4.87 -0.42
N SER A 118 3.18 5.71 -0.20
CA SER A 118 3.02 7.02 0.45
C SER A 118 2.10 7.95 -0.35
N GLY A 119 2.18 7.86 -1.69
CA GLY A 119 1.45 8.73 -2.61
C GLY A 119 2.04 10.12 -2.74
N PHE A 120 3.13 10.44 -2.02
CA PHE A 120 3.80 11.73 -2.13
C PHE A 120 4.68 11.79 -3.38
N GLN A 121 4.64 12.90 -4.10
CA GLN A 121 5.54 13.10 -5.23
C GLN A 121 6.96 13.30 -4.72
N MET A 122 7.88 12.46 -5.20
CA MET A 122 9.27 12.45 -4.77
C MET A 122 10.14 13.30 -5.71
N PRO A 123 11.21 13.94 -5.20
CA PRO A 123 11.61 14.06 -3.79
C PRO A 123 10.69 14.94 -2.93
N LEU A 124 10.70 14.68 -1.63
CA LEU A 124 10.08 15.59 -0.65
C LEU A 124 11.00 16.79 -0.35
N LYS A 125 10.41 17.88 0.15
CA LYS A 125 11.14 19.06 0.64
C LYS A 125 10.75 19.35 2.10
N LEU A 126 11.73 19.45 2.98
CA LEU A 126 11.57 19.91 4.37
C LEU A 126 12.13 21.32 4.49
N ALA A 127 11.26 22.31 4.70
CA ALA A 127 11.64 23.69 4.96
C ALA A 127 11.65 23.94 6.48
N ILE A 128 12.78 24.37 7.02
CA ILE A 128 12.98 24.73 8.43
C ILE A 128 13.23 26.24 8.49
N THR A 129 12.44 26.95 9.28
CA THR A 129 12.52 28.40 9.44
C THR A 129 12.67 28.76 10.91
N LEU A 130 13.73 29.50 11.24
CA LEU A 130 13.92 30.17 12.53
C LEU A 130 13.50 31.63 12.39
N SER A 131 12.50 32.04 13.17
CA SER A 131 11.89 33.37 13.10
C SER A 131 12.49 34.33 14.13
N ASP A 132 12.23 35.62 13.93
CA ASP A 132 12.58 36.71 14.86
C ASP A 132 14.06 36.77 15.21
N VAL A 133 14.93 36.48 14.24
CA VAL A 133 16.38 36.54 14.42
C VAL A 133 16.81 38.01 14.46
N GLN A 134 17.34 38.43 15.61
CA GLN A 134 17.75 39.81 15.87
C GLN A 134 19.15 39.87 16.48
N VAL A 135 19.80 41.03 16.26
CA VAL A 135 21.02 41.41 16.95
C VAL A 135 20.84 42.66 17.79
N HIS A 136 21.56 42.71 18.91
CA HIS A 136 21.47 43.77 19.90
C HIS A 136 22.81 44.49 20.04
N SER A 137 22.79 45.81 19.91
CA SER A 137 23.91 46.71 20.18
C SER A 137 24.01 47.03 21.67
N GLU A 138 25.23 47.18 22.20
CA GLU A 138 25.46 47.60 23.58
C GLU A 138 25.05 49.09 23.77
N TYR A 139 25.35 49.94 22.78
CA TYR A 139 25.20 51.41 22.88
C TYR A 139 24.40 52.06 21.75
N GLY A 140 24.11 51.33 20.67
CA GLY A 140 23.47 51.87 19.46
C GLY A 140 22.08 52.45 19.69
N VAL A 141 21.72 53.41 18.84
CA VAL A 141 20.39 54.03 18.82
C VAL A 141 19.91 54.08 17.37
N PRO A 142 19.05 53.14 16.91
CA PRO A 142 18.36 52.09 17.68
C PRO A 142 19.27 50.96 18.23
N LYS A 143 18.85 50.34 19.34
CA LYS A 143 19.60 49.24 19.99
C LYS A 143 19.45 47.88 19.29
N ASP A 144 18.33 47.66 18.63
CA ASP A 144 17.94 46.35 18.10
C ASP A 144 17.84 46.42 16.58
N SER A 145 18.24 45.35 15.92
CA SER A 145 18.02 45.19 14.47
C SER A 145 16.54 44.97 14.16
N GLU A 146 16.16 45.18 12.89
CA GLU A 146 14.92 44.61 12.40
C GLU A 146 14.93 43.08 12.53
N SER A 147 13.74 42.49 12.74
CA SER A 147 13.58 41.05 12.82
C SER A 147 13.80 40.41 11.45
N SER A 148 14.64 39.38 11.43
CA SER A 148 14.91 38.57 10.23
C SER A 148 14.52 37.10 10.46
N HIS A 149 14.72 36.26 9.45
CA HIS A 149 14.52 34.82 9.57
C HIS A 149 15.64 34.06 8.84
N LEU A 150 15.96 32.88 9.35
CA LEU A 150 16.84 31.92 8.69
C LEU A 150 16.01 30.77 8.17
N THR A 151 16.11 30.45 6.89
CA THR A 151 15.40 29.31 6.29
C THR A 151 16.37 28.37 5.62
N LYS A 152 16.25 27.09 5.90
CA LYS A 152 16.95 26.02 5.20
C LYS A 152 15.97 25.01 4.64
N ILE A 153 16.16 24.64 3.37
CA ILE A 153 15.33 23.65 2.68
C ILE A 153 16.19 22.42 2.40
N TYR A 154 15.70 21.26 2.83
CA TYR A 154 16.30 19.95 2.61
C TYR A 154 15.50 19.16 1.59
N GLN A 155 16.18 18.55 0.62
CA GLN A 155 15.58 17.56 -0.26
C GLN A 155 15.69 16.18 0.39
N ILE A 156 14.54 15.52 0.61
CA ILE A 156 14.45 14.22 1.26
C ILE A 156 14.04 13.18 0.21
N ASN A 157 14.98 12.30 -0.12
CA ASN A 157 14.78 11.18 -1.04
C ASN A 157 14.62 9.87 -0.27
N THR A 158 13.99 8.87 -0.90
CA THR A 158 13.93 7.49 -0.39
C THR A 158 14.34 6.53 -1.49
N ASP A 159 14.77 5.34 -1.11
CA ASP A 159 15.01 4.27 -2.10
C ASP A 159 13.74 3.99 -2.90
N SER A 160 13.87 4.09 -4.22
CA SER A 160 12.77 3.82 -5.13
C SER A 160 12.65 2.32 -5.38
N ALA A 161 11.42 1.79 -5.35
CA ALA A 161 11.17 0.37 -5.59
C ALA A 161 9.72 0.14 -6.07
N ILE A 162 9.49 -1.04 -6.66
CA ILE A 162 8.16 -1.66 -6.69
C ILE A 162 7.98 -2.36 -5.35
N CYS A 163 6.97 -1.97 -4.58
CA CYS A 163 6.79 -2.47 -3.22
C CYS A 163 5.78 -3.62 -3.17
N PHE A 164 4.64 -3.45 -3.83
CA PHE A 164 3.55 -4.43 -3.79
C PHE A 164 2.86 -4.57 -5.14
N ALA A 165 2.15 -5.68 -5.31
CA ALA A 165 1.14 -5.88 -6.32
C ALA A 165 -0.21 -6.10 -5.63
N LYS A 166 -1.11 -5.13 -5.76
CA LYS A 166 -2.40 -5.07 -5.06
C LYS A 166 -3.54 -5.52 -5.97
N PRO A 167 -4.15 -6.69 -5.76
CA PRO A 167 -5.32 -7.13 -6.53
C PRO A 167 -6.48 -6.15 -6.41
N ASN A 168 -7.27 -6.00 -7.48
CA ASN A 168 -8.34 -5.01 -7.52
C ASN A 168 -9.45 -5.23 -6.48
N GLN A 169 -9.68 -6.48 -6.08
CA GLN A 169 -10.59 -6.80 -4.99
C GLN A 169 -10.25 -6.02 -3.71
N MET A 170 -8.96 -5.84 -3.39
CA MET A 170 -8.52 -5.07 -2.22
C MET A 170 -8.62 -3.54 -2.42
N ILE A 171 -8.83 -3.08 -3.65
CA ILE A 171 -9.03 -1.66 -3.97
C ILE A 171 -10.51 -1.32 -3.88
N VAL A 172 -11.37 -2.17 -4.46
CA VAL A 172 -12.82 -2.01 -4.46
C VAL A 172 -13.42 -2.36 -3.09
N ASN A 173 -12.91 -3.41 -2.45
CA ASN A 173 -13.53 -4.04 -1.28
C ASN A 173 -12.49 -4.41 -0.21
N ASN A 174 -11.77 -3.40 0.27
CA ASN A 174 -10.72 -3.54 1.27
C ASN A 174 -11.18 -4.15 2.62
N ASN A 175 -12.48 -4.10 2.92
CA ASN A 175 -13.08 -4.70 4.12
C ASN A 175 -13.29 -6.22 4.02
N GLN A 176 -12.97 -6.84 2.88
CA GLN A 176 -13.08 -8.27 2.63
C GLN A 176 -11.75 -8.84 2.09
N THR A 177 -10.63 -8.54 2.74
CA THR A 177 -9.30 -8.91 2.25
C THR A 177 -8.94 -10.36 2.60
N TRP A 178 -9.26 -10.83 3.81
CA TRP A 178 -9.07 -12.23 4.19
C TRP A 178 -10.24 -12.77 5.00
N GLY A 179 -10.58 -14.03 4.76
CA GLY A 179 -11.63 -14.74 5.47
C GLY A 179 -11.20 -15.08 6.90
N SER A 180 -12.14 -14.96 7.83
CA SER A 180 -11.95 -15.12 9.27
C SER A 180 -12.83 -16.26 9.78
N PRO A 181 -12.38 -17.52 9.70
CA PRO A 181 -13.11 -18.66 10.23
C PRO A 181 -12.87 -18.89 11.73
N TYR A 182 -13.72 -19.70 12.32
CA TYR A 182 -13.47 -20.44 13.56
C TYR A 182 -14.06 -21.85 13.44
N HIS A 183 -13.51 -22.81 14.18
CA HIS A 183 -14.05 -24.16 14.26
C HIS A 183 -14.83 -24.36 15.58
N PHE A 184 -15.84 -25.22 15.54
CA PHE A 184 -16.64 -25.60 16.70
C PHE A 184 -16.98 -27.09 16.65
N THR A 185 -17.33 -27.67 17.79
CA THR A 185 -17.74 -29.07 17.87
C THR A 185 -19.20 -29.16 18.30
N GLN A 186 -20.02 -29.83 17.50
CA GLN A 186 -21.42 -30.09 17.78
C GLN A 186 -21.71 -31.58 17.60
N ASN A 187 -22.32 -32.21 18.61
CA ASN A 187 -22.64 -33.65 18.60
C ASN A 187 -21.44 -34.56 18.27
N GLY A 188 -20.23 -34.17 18.71
CA GLY A 188 -18.99 -34.91 18.45
C GLY A 188 -18.40 -34.72 17.04
N LYS A 189 -19.01 -33.90 16.19
CA LYS A 189 -18.49 -33.52 14.87
C LYS A 189 -17.91 -32.11 14.93
N THR A 190 -16.66 -31.95 14.51
CA THR A 190 -16.03 -30.64 14.31
C THR A 190 -16.44 -30.07 12.96
N ASP A 191 -16.84 -28.81 12.94
CA ASP A 191 -17.19 -28.06 11.74
C ASP A 191 -16.66 -26.62 11.83
N CYS A 192 -16.79 -25.88 10.75
CA CYS A 192 -16.28 -24.53 10.59
C CYS A 192 -17.43 -23.53 10.41
N ALA A 193 -17.22 -22.30 10.87
CA ALA A 193 -18.11 -21.17 10.65
C ALA A 193 -17.32 -19.87 10.47
N LEU A 194 -17.97 -18.84 9.93
CA LEU A 194 -17.40 -17.51 9.77
C LEU A 194 -17.58 -16.66 11.05
N ILE A 195 -16.53 -15.97 11.49
CA ILE A 195 -16.62 -15.10 12.67
C ILE A 195 -17.62 -13.96 12.45
N GLY A 196 -18.54 -13.79 13.40
CA GLY A 196 -19.64 -12.83 13.31
C GLY A 196 -21.00 -13.49 13.06
N TYR A 197 -21.04 -14.82 13.05
CA TYR A 197 -22.25 -15.63 13.13
C TYR A 197 -22.30 -16.33 14.49
N GLU A 198 -23.48 -16.32 15.13
CA GLU A 198 -23.68 -16.96 16.44
C GLU A 198 -23.78 -18.49 16.33
N ASN A 199 -24.25 -18.98 15.18
CA ASN A 199 -24.35 -20.38 14.83
C ASN A 199 -24.41 -20.58 13.31
N ILE A 200 -24.20 -21.82 12.87
CA ILE A 200 -24.25 -22.21 11.46
C ILE A 200 -25.57 -21.82 10.79
N ASP A 201 -26.70 -22.06 11.44
CA ASP A 201 -28.04 -21.80 10.89
C ASP A 201 -28.23 -20.31 10.56
N SER A 202 -27.74 -19.42 11.44
CA SER A 202 -27.79 -17.97 11.25
C SER A 202 -26.96 -17.50 10.06
N SER A 203 -25.90 -18.23 9.70
CA SER A 203 -25.04 -17.89 8.56
C SER A 203 -25.66 -18.30 7.21
N VAL A 204 -26.38 -19.42 7.19
CA VAL A 204 -26.95 -19.99 5.96
C VAL A 204 -28.03 -19.08 5.39
N ILE A 205 -28.86 -18.46 6.25
CA ILE A 205 -30.01 -17.65 5.84
C ILE A 205 -29.74 -16.14 5.81
N ASP A 206 -28.53 -15.66 6.13
CA ASP A 206 -28.24 -14.22 6.18
C ASP A 206 -28.12 -13.62 4.77
N PRO A 207 -29.04 -12.74 4.32
CA PRO A 207 -28.92 -12.06 3.03
C PRO A 207 -27.90 -10.91 3.07
N ASN A 208 -27.45 -10.49 4.26
CA ASN A 208 -26.54 -9.36 4.48
C ASN A 208 -25.14 -9.84 4.91
N ARG A 209 -24.62 -10.89 4.24
CA ARG A 209 -23.33 -11.50 4.60
C ARG A 209 -22.17 -10.51 4.65
N GLY A 210 -22.21 -9.45 3.83
CA GLY A 210 -21.44 -8.22 4.00
C GLY A 210 -20.00 -8.42 4.51
N SER A 211 -19.55 -7.56 5.42
CA SER A 211 -18.21 -7.66 6.04
C SER A 211 -18.12 -8.66 7.20
N LYS A 212 -19.15 -9.49 7.42
CA LYS A 212 -19.11 -10.54 8.46
C LYS A 212 -18.23 -11.68 7.98
N GLY A 213 -17.43 -12.24 8.87
CA GLY A 213 -16.47 -13.29 8.49
C GLY A 213 -15.22 -12.79 7.78
N TRP A 214 -14.96 -11.48 7.75
CA TRP A 214 -13.80 -10.91 7.09
C TRP A 214 -12.98 -10.02 8.03
N ASN A 215 -11.67 -9.96 7.76
CA ASN A 215 -10.71 -9.02 8.35
C ASN A 215 -10.72 -8.95 9.89
N LYS A 216 -11.02 -10.05 10.58
CA LYS A 216 -11.09 -10.07 12.05
C LYS A 216 -9.68 -10.18 12.66
N PRO A 217 -9.30 -9.26 13.57
CA PRO A 217 -8.05 -9.39 14.30
C PRO A 217 -7.97 -10.73 15.04
N GLY A 218 -6.81 -11.37 15.00
CA GLY A 218 -6.57 -12.71 15.56
C GLY A 218 -6.86 -13.87 14.60
N THR A 219 -7.26 -13.60 13.35
CA THR A 219 -7.48 -14.62 12.29
C THR A 219 -6.57 -14.44 11.07
N GLU A 220 -5.45 -13.76 11.26
CA GLU A 220 -4.50 -13.46 10.20
C GLU A 220 -3.72 -14.71 9.74
N TYR A 221 -3.62 -15.72 10.60
CA TYR A 221 -2.98 -16.99 10.29
C TYR A 221 -4.00 -18.00 9.76
N ARG A 222 -3.55 -18.85 8.85
CA ARG A 222 -4.35 -19.96 8.32
C ARG A 222 -4.77 -20.92 9.44
N ASP A 223 -6.07 -21.17 9.57
CA ASP A 223 -6.60 -22.27 10.37
C ASP A 223 -6.39 -23.60 9.61
N SER A 224 -5.89 -24.63 10.30
CA SER A 224 -5.58 -25.92 9.66
C SER A 224 -6.82 -26.70 9.19
N LEU A 225 -7.98 -26.46 9.81
CA LEU A 225 -9.25 -27.14 9.51
C LEU A 225 -10.11 -26.31 8.57
N CYS A 226 -10.17 -24.99 8.78
CA CYS A 226 -11.11 -24.11 8.05
C CYS A 226 -10.43 -23.24 6.98
N GLY A 227 -9.10 -23.12 6.98
CA GLY A 227 -8.37 -22.23 6.08
C GLY A 227 -8.44 -20.77 6.52
N GLY A 228 -8.72 -19.86 5.59
CA GLY A 228 -8.76 -18.42 5.86
C GLY A 228 -7.38 -17.80 6.11
N GLY A 229 -7.35 -16.54 6.57
CA GLY A 229 -6.10 -15.82 6.83
C GLY A 229 -5.27 -15.55 5.56
N TYR A 230 -3.98 -15.30 5.75
CA TYR A 230 -3.04 -15.03 4.67
C TYR A 230 -1.62 -15.50 4.98
N ASP A 231 -0.82 -15.69 3.94
CA ASP A 231 0.61 -16.01 4.06
C ASP A 231 1.43 -14.73 4.29
N HIS A 232 1.85 -14.52 5.54
CA HIS A 232 2.63 -13.36 5.99
C HIS A 232 3.98 -13.22 5.30
N SER A 233 4.51 -14.28 4.67
CA SER A 233 5.78 -14.21 3.95
C SER A 233 5.65 -13.54 2.57
N VAL A 234 4.44 -13.47 2.02
CA VAL A 234 4.19 -12.97 0.66
C VAL A 234 3.09 -11.91 0.58
N PHE A 235 2.31 -11.69 1.64
CA PHE A 235 1.11 -10.86 1.60
C PHE A 235 1.04 -9.87 2.77
N ASP A 236 0.72 -8.62 2.44
CA ASP A 236 0.38 -7.54 3.36
C ASP A 236 -1.14 -7.24 3.26
N PRO A 237 -1.88 -7.24 4.38
CA PRO A 237 -3.35 -7.12 4.36
C PRO A 237 -3.86 -5.74 3.91
N ILE A 238 -2.99 -4.73 3.80
CA ILE A 238 -3.36 -3.38 3.36
C ILE A 238 -2.94 -3.18 1.90
N ASN A 239 -1.76 -3.68 1.53
CA ASN A 239 -1.07 -3.33 0.29
C ASN A 239 -1.04 -4.47 -0.74
N GLY A 240 -1.38 -5.71 -0.36
CA GLY A 240 -1.40 -6.87 -1.24
C GLY A 240 -0.09 -7.66 -1.23
N PHE A 241 0.24 -8.32 -2.35
CA PHE A 241 1.41 -9.19 -2.41
C PHE A 241 2.72 -8.40 -2.45
N TYR A 242 3.73 -8.80 -1.68
CA TYR A 242 5.06 -8.21 -1.76
C TYR A 242 5.61 -8.39 -3.17
N ALA A 243 6.12 -7.30 -3.77
CA ALA A 243 6.69 -7.37 -5.11
C ALA A 243 7.99 -8.22 -5.16
N SER A 244 8.62 -8.44 -4.00
CA SER A 244 9.78 -9.30 -3.79
C SER A 244 9.43 -10.78 -3.58
N ALA A 245 8.15 -11.13 -3.44
CA ALA A 245 7.74 -12.52 -3.23
C ALA A 245 8.16 -13.41 -4.42
N ASN A 246 8.50 -14.67 -4.12
CA ASN A 246 8.82 -15.68 -5.10
C ASN A 246 8.05 -16.98 -4.79
N PRO A 247 7.22 -17.52 -5.71
CA PRO A 247 6.89 -16.96 -7.03
C PRO A 247 6.23 -15.58 -6.95
N LYS A 248 6.31 -14.80 -8.05
CA LYS A 248 5.67 -13.48 -8.14
C LYS A 248 4.20 -13.63 -8.48
N PHE A 249 3.36 -12.86 -7.79
CA PHE A 249 1.96 -12.70 -8.16
C PHE A 249 1.84 -11.94 -9.50
N PRO A 250 0.80 -12.20 -10.30
CA PRO A 250 -0.01 -13.42 -10.27
C PRO A 250 0.66 -14.58 -11.00
N THR A 251 0.34 -15.80 -10.56
CA THR A 251 0.64 -17.04 -11.30
C THR A 251 -0.57 -17.60 -12.05
N THR A 252 -1.75 -17.09 -11.71
CA THR A 252 -3.06 -17.43 -12.30
C THR A 252 -3.70 -16.22 -12.96
N GLY A 253 -4.73 -16.39 -13.77
CA GLY A 253 -5.42 -15.26 -14.38
C GLY A 253 -6.76 -15.59 -15.01
N PHE A 254 -7.46 -14.53 -15.40
CA PHE A 254 -8.70 -14.58 -16.16
C PHE A 254 -8.87 -13.26 -16.93
N PRO A 255 -9.64 -13.24 -18.04
CA PRO A 255 -9.93 -11.99 -18.74
C PRO A 255 -10.63 -10.99 -17.82
N GLY A 256 -10.09 -9.77 -17.76
CA GLY A 256 -10.58 -8.70 -16.91
C GLY A 256 -9.99 -8.68 -15.49
N ALA A 257 -9.12 -9.63 -15.14
CA ALA A 257 -8.36 -9.55 -13.90
C ALA A 257 -7.44 -8.32 -13.92
N GLN A 258 -7.37 -7.59 -12.81
CA GLN A 258 -6.54 -6.39 -12.72
C GLN A 258 -5.92 -6.22 -11.34
N PHE A 259 -4.74 -5.60 -11.28
CA PHE A 259 -4.01 -5.31 -10.04
C PHE A 259 -3.15 -4.07 -10.19
N GLN A 260 -2.89 -3.36 -9.10
CA GLN A 260 -2.05 -2.17 -9.11
C GLN A 260 -0.65 -2.49 -8.60
N LEU A 261 0.38 -2.09 -9.33
CA LEU A 261 1.74 -2.01 -8.79
C LEU A 261 1.84 -0.79 -7.87
N LEU A 262 2.19 -1.02 -6.61
CA LEU A 262 2.42 0.05 -5.64
C LEU A 262 3.91 0.35 -5.56
N MET A 263 4.29 1.49 -6.14
CA MET A 263 5.63 2.04 -6.08
C MET A 263 5.93 2.77 -4.76
N THR A 264 7.21 3.03 -4.50
CA THR A 264 7.64 4.11 -3.61
C THR A 264 7.20 5.47 -4.19
N GLY A 265 6.67 6.36 -3.34
CA GLY A 265 6.20 7.69 -3.75
C GLY A 265 4.86 7.66 -4.48
N ALA A 266 4.61 8.70 -5.28
CA ALA A 266 3.40 8.82 -6.08
C ALA A 266 3.48 7.95 -7.33
N GLN A 267 2.36 7.31 -7.70
CA GLN A 267 2.28 6.55 -8.97
C GLN A 267 2.53 7.44 -10.20
N THR A 268 2.25 8.73 -10.07
CA THR A 268 2.47 9.73 -11.12
C THR A 268 3.94 10.06 -11.35
N ASP A 269 4.85 9.65 -10.47
CA ASP A 269 6.30 9.84 -10.67
C ASP A 269 6.90 8.83 -11.66
N TRP A 270 6.08 7.89 -12.14
CA TRP A 270 6.52 6.76 -12.94
C TRP A 270 5.91 6.79 -14.33
N THR A 271 6.68 6.33 -15.31
CA THR A 271 6.21 6.02 -16.66
C THR A 271 6.22 4.50 -16.82
N TYR A 272 5.04 3.93 -17.04
CA TYR A 272 4.86 2.49 -17.17
C TYR A 272 4.88 2.04 -18.63
N SER A 273 5.40 0.83 -18.85
CA SER A 273 5.34 0.12 -20.12
C SER A 273 5.23 -1.38 -19.85
N VAL A 274 4.69 -2.13 -20.81
CA VAL A 274 4.49 -3.58 -20.71
C VAL A 274 5.08 -4.27 -21.92
N ASN A 275 5.75 -5.40 -21.66
CA ASN A 275 6.11 -6.39 -22.65
C ASN A 275 5.34 -7.68 -22.35
N ALA A 276 4.40 -8.02 -23.23
CA ALA A 276 3.57 -9.21 -23.15
C ALA A 276 3.33 -9.78 -24.56
N THR A 277 3.18 -11.10 -24.63
CA THR A 277 2.84 -11.82 -25.86
C THR A 277 1.57 -12.63 -25.64
N PRO A 278 0.54 -12.54 -26.49
CA PRO A 278 0.41 -11.61 -27.62
C PRO A 278 0.41 -10.13 -27.20
N THR A 279 0.79 -9.23 -28.10
CA THR A 279 0.69 -7.79 -27.83
C THR A 279 -0.76 -7.41 -27.51
N GLY A 280 -0.97 -6.66 -26.43
CA GLY A 280 -2.31 -6.27 -25.95
C GLY A 280 -2.98 -7.27 -25.01
N SER A 281 -2.43 -8.49 -24.83
CA SER A 281 -2.92 -9.45 -23.83
C SER A 281 -2.84 -8.90 -22.40
N VAL A 282 -1.85 -8.05 -22.13
CA VAL A 282 -1.71 -7.28 -20.90
C VAL A 282 -1.48 -5.81 -21.23
N THR A 283 -2.14 -4.93 -20.49
CA THR A 283 -1.95 -3.47 -20.55
C THR A 283 -1.62 -2.93 -19.17
N VAL A 284 -0.99 -1.76 -19.12
CA VAL A 284 -0.73 -1.01 -17.87
C VAL A 284 -1.07 0.46 -18.07
N ASP A 285 -1.76 1.06 -17.12
CA ASP A 285 -2.15 2.47 -17.17
C ASP A 285 -1.10 3.40 -16.53
N LYS A 286 -1.39 4.70 -16.53
CA LYS A 286 -0.52 5.75 -15.96
C LYS A 286 -0.38 5.69 -14.44
N ASN A 287 -1.24 4.94 -13.75
CA ASN A 287 -1.26 4.79 -12.29
C ASN A 287 -0.70 3.44 -11.84
N GLY A 288 -0.12 2.66 -12.76
CA GLY A 288 0.41 1.33 -12.48
C GLY A 288 -0.65 0.24 -12.36
N MET A 289 -1.89 0.48 -12.82
CA MET A 289 -2.93 -0.55 -12.91
C MET A 289 -2.66 -1.45 -14.11
N VAL A 290 -2.43 -2.73 -13.84
CA VAL A 290 -2.17 -3.78 -14.82
C VAL A 290 -3.46 -4.54 -15.09
N PHE A 291 -3.82 -4.71 -16.36
CA PHE A 291 -5.04 -5.40 -16.81
C PHE A 291 -4.66 -6.64 -17.62
N LEU A 292 -5.21 -7.80 -17.27
CA LEU A 292 -5.12 -9.02 -18.04
C LEU A 292 -6.32 -9.12 -18.98
N ASN A 293 -6.13 -8.72 -20.25
CA ASN A 293 -7.21 -8.67 -21.24
C ASN A 293 -7.49 -10.04 -21.85
N SER A 294 -6.46 -10.85 -22.04
CA SER A 294 -6.52 -12.22 -22.55
C SER A 294 -5.30 -13.02 -22.10
N LYS A 295 -5.33 -14.34 -22.29
CA LYS A 295 -4.26 -15.24 -21.84
C LYS A 295 -2.93 -14.90 -22.54
N PRO A 296 -1.87 -14.52 -21.81
CA PRO A 296 -0.54 -14.39 -22.41
C PRO A 296 0.09 -15.77 -22.65
N ASN A 297 1.08 -15.84 -23.54
CA ASN A 297 1.81 -17.06 -23.89
C ASN A 297 2.94 -17.40 -22.89
N GLY A 298 3.03 -16.69 -21.76
CA GLY A 298 4.05 -16.90 -20.75
C GLY A 298 4.31 -15.65 -19.92
N SER A 299 5.57 -15.42 -19.58
CA SER A 299 5.98 -14.30 -18.73
C SER A 299 5.64 -12.93 -19.33
N VAL A 300 5.13 -12.06 -18.48
CA VAL A 300 4.81 -10.67 -18.75
C VAL A 300 5.73 -9.79 -17.91
N THR A 301 6.29 -8.74 -18.51
CA THR A 301 7.17 -7.81 -17.80
C THR A 301 6.62 -6.38 -17.88
N ILE A 302 6.36 -5.78 -16.72
CA ILE A 302 6.04 -4.36 -16.57
C ILE A 302 7.33 -3.62 -16.22
N SER A 303 7.62 -2.53 -16.91
CA SER A 303 8.74 -1.63 -16.60
C SER A 303 8.22 -0.28 -16.12
N ALA A 304 8.74 0.19 -14.99
CA ALA A 304 8.43 1.50 -14.41
C ALA A 304 9.70 2.36 -14.41
N LYS A 305 9.70 3.43 -15.21
CA LYS A 305 10.81 4.38 -15.32
C LYS A 305 10.52 5.62 -14.48
N PHE A 306 11.42 5.97 -13.57
CA PHE A 306 11.25 7.14 -12.69
C PHE A 306 11.42 8.43 -13.49
N LYS A 307 10.43 9.32 -13.45
CA LYS A 307 10.44 10.58 -14.22
C LYS A 307 11.52 11.55 -13.75
N PRO A 308 11.73 11.78 -12.44
CA PRO A 308 12.79 12.69 -11.97
C PRO A 308 14.21 12.21 -12.30
N ASN A 309 14.43 10.90 -12.40
CA ASN A 309 15.71 10.33 -12.82
C ASN A 309 15.51 9.13 -13.75
N GLN A 310 15.66 9.39 -15.05
CA GLN A 310 15.42 8.41 -16.11
C GLN A 310 16.37 7.21 -16.12
N ASN A 311 17.47 7.23 -15.35
CA ASN A 311 18.36 6.08 -15.19
C ASN A 311 17.81 5.04 -14.20
N ILE A 312 16.79 5.40 -13.42
CA ILE A 312 16.13 4.51 -12.49
C ILE A 312 14.97 3.81 -13.21
N VAL A 313 15.13 2.50 -13.41
CA VAL A 313 14.12 1.63 -14.01
C VAL A 313 13.93 0.42 -13.13
N HIS A 314 12.68 0.15 -12.75
CA HIS A 314 12.30 -1.08 -12.06
C HIS A 314 11.45 -1.97 -12.97
N THR A 315 11.60 -3.27 -12.80
CA THR A 315 10.85 -4.26 -13.58
C THR A 315 10.09 -5.23 -12.69
N TYR A 316 8.86 -5.55 -13.09
CA TYR A 316 8.03 -6.57 -12.47
C TYR A 316 7.66 -7.64 -13.49
N THR A 317 8.25 -8.83 -13.36
CA THR A 317 8.00 -9.97 -14.26
C THR A 317 7.18 -11.04 -13.56
N PHE A 318 6.04 -11.42 -14.12
CA PHE A 318 5.15 -12.46 -13.58
C PHE A 318 4.69 -13.39 -14.70
N ASN A 319 4.07 -14.52 -14.38
CA ASN A 319 3.57 -15.47 -15.38
C ASN A 319 2.21 -16.03 -14.97
N PRO A 320 1.09 -15.51 -15.51
CA PRO A 320 -0.26 -15.87 -15.09
C PRO A 320 -0.80 -17.14 -15.77
N THR A 321 0.06 -17.95 -16.41
CA THR A 321 -0.39 -19.07 -17.25
C THR A 321 -0.56 -20.40 -16.53
N LYS A 322 -0.29 -20.49 -15.21
CA LYS A 322 -0.41 -21.76 -14.48
C LYS A 322 -1.85 -22.26 -14.49
N THR A 323 -2.77 -21.36 -14.14
CA THR A 323 -4.22 -21.59 -14.22
C THR A 323 -4.84 -20.36 -14.86
N TRP A 324 -5.38 -20.51 -16.06
CA TRP A 324 -6.13 -19.47 -16.73
C TRP A 324 -7.57 -19.92 -16.93
N VAL A 325 -8.53 -19.11 -16.46
CA VAL A 325 -9.95 -19.44 -16.58
C VAL A 325 -10.76 -18.33 -17.24
N VAL A 326 -11.87 -18.72 -17.85
CA VAL A 326 -12.84 -17.84 -18.49
C VAL A 326 -14.23 -18.16 -17.93
N PRO A 327 -14.75 -17.29 -17.06
CA PRO A 327 -16.13 -17.37 -16.58
C PRO A 327 -17.12 -17.21 -17.75
N GLN A 328 -18.20 -18.00 -17.74
CA GLN A 328 -19.22 -17.97 -18.80
C GLN A 328 -20.37 -16.98 -18.54
N GLY A 329 -20.23 -16.10 -17.53
CA GLY A 329 -21.25 -15.11 -17.18
C GLY A 329 -22.40 -15.67 -16.35
N GLU A 330 -23.55 -14.99 -16.44
CA GLU A 330 -24.74 -15.22 -15.59
C GLU A 330 -25.53 -16.50 -15.93
N VAL A 331 -25.13 -17.24 -16.98
CA VAL A 331 -25.86 -18.45 -17.39
C VAL A 331 -25.61 -19.57 -16.38
N LEU A 332 -26.70 -20.19 -15.92
CA LEU A 332 -26.66 -21.40 -15.10
C LEU A 332 -26.82 -22.63 -15.99
N TYR A 333 -25.99 -23.63 -15.74
CA TYR A 333 -25.88 -24.85 -16.52
C TYR A 333 -26.17 -26.06 -15.63
N SER A 334 -26.69 -27.14 -16.19
CA SER A 334 -26.44 -28.46 -15.62
C SER A 334 -24.96 -28.86 -15.84
N PHE A 335 -24.47 -29.85 -15.10
CA PHE A 335 -23.08 -30.30 -15.27
C PHE A 335 -22.75 -30.72 -16.71
N GLU A 336 -23.64 -31.46 -17.38
CA GLU A 336 -23.43 -31.88 -18.78
C GLU A 336 -23.46 -30.68 -19.75
N GLN A 337 -24.29 -29.67 -19.48
CA GLN A 337 -24.26 -28.44 -20.29
C GLN A 337 -22.99 -27.62 -20.05
N ALA A 338 -22.48 -27.57 -18.82
CA ALA A 338 -21.22 -26.90 -18.50
C ALA A 338 -20.03 -27.58 -19.21
N LYS A 339 -20.02 -28.92 -19.27
CA LYS A 339 -19.05 -29.69 -20.06
C LYS A 339 -19.09 -29.34 -21.54
N VAL A 340 -20.29 -29.22 -22.11
CA VAL A 340 -20.45 -28.80 -23.52
C VAL A 340 -19.96 -27.36 -23.70
N ALA A 341 -20.32 -26.45 -22.80
CA ALA A 341 -19.90 -25.05 -22.84
C ALA A 341 -18.38 -24.88 -22.75
N CYS A 342 -17.71 -25.70 -21.94
CA CYS A 342 -16.25 -25.68 -21.81
C CYS A 342 -15.51 -26.60 -22.80
N HIS A 343 -16.21 -27.20 -23.77
CA HIS A 343 -15.61 -28.12 -24.76
C HIS A 343 -14.93 -29.36 -24.14
N GLY A 344 -15.46 -29.84 -23.01
CA GLY A 344 -14.99 -31.03 -22.32
C GLY A 344 -14.88 -30.84 -20.81
N GLU A 345 -14.96 -31.96 -20.07
CA GLU A 345 -14.86 -31.97 -18.61
C GLU A 345 -13.45 -31.61 -18.12
N GLN A 346 -12.41 -31.96 -18.90
CA GLN A 346 -11.02 -31.62 -18.60
C GLN A 346 -10.75 -30.11 -18.62
N ASN A 347 -11.64 -29.34 -19.26
CA ASN A 347 -11.57 -27.88 -19.32
C ASN A 347 -12.41 -27.22 -18.22
N LEU A 348 -13.08 -27.97 -17.35
CA LEU A 348 -13.56 -27.42 -16.08
C LEU A 348 -12.39 -27.39 -15.10
N PRO A 349 -12.28 -26.37 -14.24
CA PRO A 349 -11.22 -26.31 -13.24
C PRO A 349 -11.42 -27.36 -12.16
N THR A 350 -10.31 -27.87 -11.63
CA THR A 350 -10.27 -28.67 -10.40
C THR A 350 -10.41 -27.75 -9.19
N ARG A 351 -10.72 -28.33 -8.02
CA ARG A 351 -10.77 -27.57 -6.77
C ARG A 351 -9.42 -26.92 -6.44
N ALA A 352 -8.34 -27.69 -6.57
CA ALA A 352 -6.98 -27.24 -6.27
C ALA A 352 -6.43 -26.18 -7.25
N GLU A 353 -6.96 -26.11 -8.48
CA GLU A 353 -6.61 -25.02 -9.42
C GLU A 353 -7.25 -23.69 -9.00
N MET A 354 -8.38 -23.73 -8.28
CA MET A 354 -9.14 -22.53 -7.92
C MET A 354 -8.94 -22.09 -6.48
N SER A 355 -8.75 -23.01 -5.54
CA SER A 355 -8.68 -22.71 -4.10
C SER A 355 -7.59 -23.51 -3.40
N ASN A 356 -7.06 -22.95 -2.32
CA ASN A 356 -6.20 -23.64 -1.35
C ASN A 356 -6.91 -23.91 -0.02
N SER A 357 -8.24 -23.83 -0.01
CA SER A 357 -9.04 -24.19 1.15
C SER A 357 -8.80 -25.67 1.54
N PRO A 358 -9.01 -26.05 2.81
CA PRO A 358 -8.80 -27.42 3.27
C PRO A 358 -9.50 -28.51 2.43
N ASN A 359 -10.72 -28.24 1.93
CA ASN A 359 -11.44 -29.20 1.09
C ASN A 359 -11.01 -29.16 -0.38
N ALA A 360 -10.06 -28.30 -0.78
CA ALA A 360 -9.63 -28.21 -2.18
C ALA A 360 -8.65 -29.32 -2.59
N SER A 361 -8.00 -29.97 -1.62
CA SER A 361 -7.05 -31.06 -1.89
C SER A 361 -7.74 -32.24 -2.60
N ALA A 362 -7.08 -32.79 -3.62
CA ALA A 362 -7.52 -34.02 -4.27
C ALA A 362 -7.59 -35.22 -3.31
N THR A 363 -6.86 -35.19 -2.18
CA THR A 363 -6.91 -36.21 -1.14
C THR A 363 -8.17 -36.13 -0.27
N TRP A 364 -8.92 -35.03 -0.34
CA TRP A 364 -10.19 -34.89 0.36
C TRP A 364 -11.29 -35.60 -0.43
N ILE A 365 -11.76 -36.72 0.12
CA ILE A 365 -12.74 -37.63 -0.52
C ILE A 365 -14.06 -37.74 0.25
N GLU A 366 -14.18 -37.06 1.39
CA GLU A 366 -15.36 -37.04 2.25
C GLU A 366 -16.29 -35.89 1.89
N ASN A 367 -17.49 -35.88 2.48
CA ASN A 367 -18.40 -34.74 2.40
C ASN A 367 -17.69 -33.46 2.92
N PRO A 368 -17.63 -32.36 2.14
CA PRO A 368 -16.92 -31.15 2.54
C PRO A 368 -17.40 -30.55 3.87
N LEU A 369 -16.49 -29.85 4.56
CA LEU A 369 -16.83 -28.99 5.70
C LEU A 369 -17.85 -27.92 5.29
N THR A 370 -18.71 -27.50 6.23
CA THR A 370 -19.78 -26.53 5.90
C THR A 370 -19.23 -25.15 5.58
N TRP A 371 -18.03 -24.82 6.04
CA TRP A 371 -17.29 -23.64 5.63
C TRP A 371 -15.80 -23.98 5.53
N ASP A 372 -15.21 -23.76 4.36
CA ASP A 372 -13.78 -23.81 4.16
C ASP A 372 -13.36 -22.66 3.26
N LEU A 373 -12.26 -22.01 3.59
CA LEU A 373 -11.89 -20.73 3.00
C LEU A 373 -10.51 -20.79 2.39
N PHE A 374 -10.33 -20.11 1.26
CA PHE A 374 -8.98 -19.86 0.75
C PHE A 374 -8.17 -19.06 1.78
N THR A 375 -6.87 -19.32 1.81
CA THR A 375 -5.86 -18.48 2.45
C THR A 375 -5.22 -17.62 1.38
N ARG A 376 -5.08 -16.31 1.59
CA ARG A 376 -4.39 -15.44 0.60
C ARG A 376 -2.94 -15.90 0.42
N ALA A 377 -2.59 -16.37 -0.77
CA ALA A 377 -1.27 -16.92 -1.07
C ALA A 377 -0.98 -16.84 -2.57
N ILE A 378 0.29 -17.00 -2.94
CA ILE A 378 0.71 -17.05 -4.33
C ILE A 378 0.85 -18.51 -4.76
N ASN A 379 0.44 -18.84 -5.98
CA ASN A 379 0.66 -20.15 -6.60
C ASN A 379 -0.10 -21.32 -5.95
N GLN A 380 -1.14 -21.06 -5.16
CA GLN A 380 -1.94 -22.08 -4.48
C GLN A 380 -3.41 -22.15 -4.93
N GLY A 381 -3.80 -21.38 -5.95
CA GLY A 381 -5.14 -21.39 -6.51
C GLY A 381 -5.56 -19.99 -6.95
N LEU A 382 -6.43 -19.90 -7.95
CA LEU A 382 -6.84 -18.62 -8.51
C LEU A 382 -7.46 -17.68 -7.46
N LEU A 383 -8.40 -18.18 -6.64
CA LEU A 383 -9.07 -17.38 -5.62
C LEU A 383 -8.14 -17.03 -4.45
N SER A 384 -7.10 -17.83 -4.18
CA SER A 384 -6.08 -17.47 -3.19
C SER A 384 -5.24 -16.26 -3.61
N GLU A 385 -5.06 -16.06 -4.92
CA GLU A 385 -4.35 -14.92 -5.50
C GLU A 385 -5.27 -13.71 -5.69
N TRP A 386 -6.46 -13.91 -6.26
CA TRP A 386 -7.34 -12.82 -6.67
C TRP A 386 -8.45 -12.49 -5.67
N GLY A 387 -8.77 -13.40 -4.75
CA GLY A 387 -9.77 -13.20 -3.70
C GLY A 387 -11.17 -13.44 -4.22
N MET A 388 -12.15 -12.74 -3.63
CA MET A 388 -13.51 -12.70 -4.12
C MET A 388 -13.52 -12.27 -5.59
N ALA A 389 -13.94 -13.16 -6.49
CA ALA A 389 -13.94 -12.95 -7.93
C ALA A 389 -15.38 -12.79 -8.44
N ASP A 390 -15.75 -11.55 -8.72
CA ASP A 390 -17.03 -11.13 -9.30
C ASP A 390 -16.83 -9.90 -10.21
N ASP A 391 -17.86 -9.50 -10.94
CA ASP A 391 -17.89 -8.31 -11.78
C ASP A 391 -17.99 -6.98 -11.00
N ILE A 392 -18.13 -7.01 -9.66
CA ILE A 392 -17.99 -5.80 -8.83
C ILE A 392 -16.50 -5.53 -8.56
N ASN A 393 -15.78 -6.56 -8.15
CA ASN A 393 -14.34 -6.56 -7.85
C ASN A 393 -13.48 -6.62 -9.12
N TYR A 394 -14.01 -7.15 -10.22
CA TYR A 394 -13.34 -7.26 -11.52
C TYR A 394 -14.32 -6.93 -12.66
N PRO A 395 -14.63 -5.64 -12.88
CA PRO A 395 -15.73 -5.20 -13.75
C PRO A 395 -15.57 -5.50 -15.23
N ASN A 396 -14.35 -5.80 -15.67
CA ASN A 396 -14.07 -6.21 -17.05
C ASN A 396 -14.11 -7.73 -17.23
N SER A 397 -14.40 -8.49 -16.17
CA SER A 397 -14.52 -9.93 -16.23
C SER A 397 -15.96 -10.36 -16.50
N ARG A 398 -16.18 -11.68 -16.56
CA ARG A 398 -17.52 -12.29 -16.70
C ARG A 398 -17.93 -13.08 -15.47
N TRP A 399 -17.29 -12.81 -14.33
CA TRP A 399 -17.71 -13.42 -13.07
C TRP A 399 -19.08 -12.89 -12.65
N SER A 400 -19.90 -13.71 -11.99
CA SER A 400 -21.19 -13.28 -11.46
C SER A 400 -21.08 -12.76 -10.03
N HIS A 401 -21.73 -11.64 -9.72
CA HIS A 401 -21.94 -11.16 -8.34
C HIS A 401 -23.27 -11.65 -7.71
N LYS A 402 -24.15 -12.30 -8.49
CA LYS A 402 -25.46 -12.75 -8.00
C LYS A 402 -25.41 -14.14 -7.40
N TYR A 403 -24.63 -15.01 -8.04
CA TYR A 403 -24.46 -16.39 -7.58
C TYR A 403 -23.03 -16.85 -7.87
N TYR A 404 -22.29 -17.21 -6.82
CA TYR A 404 -20.84 -17.40 -6.91
C TYR A 404 -20.42 -18.83 -7.27
N TRP A 405 -21.34 -19.78 -7.29
CA TRP A 405 -21.03 -21.20 -7.41
C TRP A 405 -20.88 -21.66 -8.85
N PHE A 406 -19.81 -22.41 -9.11
CA PHE A 406 -19.52 -23.03 -10.40
C PHE A 406 -19.01 -24.47 -10.24
N PHE A 407 -19.14 -25.27 -11.30
CA PHE A 407 -18.72 -26.68 -11.27
C PHE A 407 -17.20 -26.86 -11.26
N SER A 408 -16.77 -27.88 -10.52
CA SER A 408 -15.43 -28.47 -10.63
C SER A 408 -15.44 -29.70 -11.53
N SER A 409 -14.30 -30.02 -12.14
CA SER A 409 -14.09 -31.33 -12.80
C SER A 409 -13.92 -32.47 -11.79
N ASP A 410 -13.66 -32.19 -10.51
CA ASP A 410 -13.40 -33.21 -9.50
C ASP A 410 -14.65 -34.02 -9.15
N VAL A 411 -14.48 -35.34 -9.10
CA VAL A 411 -15.53 -36.29 -8.76
C VAL A 411 -15.70 -36.39 -7.25
N PHE A 412 -16.95 -36.35 -6.78
CA PHE A 412 -17.30 -36.68 -5.39
C PHE A 412 -17.47 -38.20 -5.24
N PRO A 413 -16.54 -38.93 -4.60
CA PRO A 413 -16.54 -40.40 -4.61
C PRO A 413 -17.70 -41.02 -3.81
N GLN A 414 -18.19 -40.30 -2.81
CA GLN A 414 -19.26 -40.76 -1.92
C GLN A 414 -20.67 -40.49 -2.49
N ALA A 415 -20.80 -40.05 -3.74
CA ALA A 415 -22.11 -39.79 -4.35
C ALA A 415 -23.07 -41.00 -4.31
N HIS A 416 -22.54 -42.22 -4.31
CA HIS A 416 -23.34 -43.44 -4.17
C HIS A 416 -24.01 -43.60 -2.78
N LEU A 417 -23.45 -42.96 -1.74
CA LEU A 417 -24.03 -42.90 -0.40
C LEU A 417 -25.05 -41.75 -0.25
N HIS A 418 -25.07 -40.83 -1.22
CA HIS A 418 -25.85 -39.60 -1.23
C HIS A 418 -26.53 -39.40 -2.60
N PRO A 419 -27.53 -40.24 -2.94
CA PRO A 419 -28.14 -40.26 -4.28
C PRO A 419 -28.82 -38.94 -4.70
N GLU A 420 -29.14 -38.07 -3.74
CA GLU A 420 -29.66 -36.72 -3.93
C GLU A 420 -28.59 -35.70 -4.37
N LEU A 421 -27.32 -35.99 -4.11
CA LEU A 421 -26.20 -35.10 -4.39
C LEU A 421 -25.60 -35.36 -5.78
N SER A 422 -24.98 -34.31 -6.32
CA SER A 422 -24.16 -34.38 -7.51
C SER A 422 -22.96 -35.28 -7.29
N ASN A 423 -22.50 -35.95 -8.35
CA ASN A 423 -21.24 -36.68 -8.35
C ASN A 423 -20.03 -35.76 -8.63
N ARG A 424 -20.21 -34.45 -8.54
CA ARG A 424 -19.18 -33.43 -8.77
C ARG A 424 -19.15 -32.43 -7.64
N TYR A 425 -17.95 -31.99 -7.31
CA TYR A 425 -17.76 -30.83 -6.45
C TYR A 425 -18.12 -29.54 -7.17
N ALA A 426 -18.44 -28.52 -6.40
CA ALA A 426 -18.58 -27.14 -6.81
C ALA A 426 -17.64 -26.26 -5.99
N ILE A 427 -17.29 -25.11 -6.55
CA ILE A 427 -16.42 -24.11 -5.94
C ILE A 427 -17.19 -22.79 -5.93
N ASP A 428 -17.08 -22.00 -4.88
CA ASP A 428 -17.63 -20.63 -4.87
C ASP A 428 -16.54 -19.58 -5.11
N ALA A 429 -16.88 -18.53 -5.85
CA ALA A 429 -15.99 -17.43 -6.15
C ALA A 429 -15.88 -16.37 -5.03
N TRP A 430 -16.62 -16.50 -3.91
CA TRP A 430 -16.62 -15.52 -2.82
C TRP A 430 -15.52 -15.80 -1.79
N ILE A 431 -15.46 -17.01 -1.26
CA ILE A 431 -14.48 -17.45 -0.25
C ILE A 431 -13.66 -18.68 -0.66
N GLY A 432 -13.89 -19.23 -1.85
CA GLY A 432 -13.16 -20.42 -2.35
C GLY A 432 -13.50 -21.71 -1.62
N GLN A 433 -14.68 -21.75 -1.01
CA GLN A 433 -15.33 -22.91 -0.44
C GLN A 433 -15.60 -23.98 -1.48
N ILE A 434 -15.49 -25.22 -1.02
CA ILE A 434 -15.84 -26.41 -1.78
C ILE A 434 -17.11 -27.03 -1.18
N GLN A 435 -18.07 -27.37 -2.04
CA GLN A 435 -19.27 -28.11 -1.64
C GLN A 435 -19.68 -29.14 -2.68
N VAL A 436 -20.65 -29.98 -2.33
CA VAL A 436 -21.38 -30.84 -3.27
C VAL A 436 -22.84 -30.40 -3.25
N TRP A 437 -23.37 -30.02 -4.41
CA TRP A 437 -24.75 -29.55 -4.55
C TRP A 437 -25.69 -30.69 -4.93
N GLY A 438 -27.00 -30.44 -4.87
CA GLY A 438 -28.01 -31.38 -5.35
C GLY A 438 -27.82 -31.74 -6.83
N LYS A 439 -28.17 -32.97 -7.21
CA LYS A 439 -27.94 -33.50 -8.56
C LYS A 439 -28.57 -32.67 -9.69
N GLU A 440 -29.72 -32.06 -9.42
CA GLU A 440 -30.47 -31.23 -10.37
C GLU A 440 -30.10 -29.74 -10.29
N GLN A 441 -29.17 -29.36 -9.40
CA GLN A 441 -28.78 -27.97 -9.21
C GLN A 441 -28.06 -27.46 -10.46
N GLN A 442 -28.48 -26.28 -10.92
CA GLN A 442 -27.77 -25.55 -11.96
C GLN A 442 -26.80 -24.55 -11.35
N LEU A 443 -25.56 -24.54 -11.85
CA LEU A 443 -24.47 -23.68 -11.39
C LEU A 443 -23.81 -22.98 -12.59
N HIS A 444 -22.98 -21.97 -12.35
CA HIS A 444 -22.21 -21.34 -13.41
C HIS A 444 -21.15 -22.29 -13.98
N ALA A 445 -20.69 -21.97 -15.19
CA ALA A 445 -19.55 -22.63 -15.82
C ALA A 445 -18.34 -21.68 -15.83
N VAL A 446 -17.18 -22.23 -15.51
CA VAL A 446 -15.87 -21.58 -15.61
C VAL A 446 -14.99 -22.52 -16.41
N CYS A 447 -14.43 -22.04 -17.51
CA CYS A 447 -13.68 -22.89 -18.44
C CYS A 447 -12.19 -22.56 -18.38
N LYS A 448 -11.32 -23.56 -18.44
CA LYS A 448 -9.88 -23.41 -18.59
C LYS A 448 -9.52 -23.18 -20.05
N GLU A 449 -8.55 -22.31 -20.28
CA GLU A 449 -7.86 -22.15 -21.58
C GLU A 449 -6.39 -22.52 -21.45
#